data_AF-A0A2H6EPX0-F1
#
_entry.id   AF-A0A2H6EPX0-F1
#
_cell.length_a   1.000
_cell.length_b   1.000
_cell.length_c   1.000
_cell.angle_alpha   90.00
_cell.angle_beta   90.00
_cell.angle_gamma   90.00
#
_symmetry.space_group_name_H-M   'P 1'
#
loop_
_entity.id
_entity.type
_entity.pdbx_description
1 polymer ?
#
loop_
_entity_poly.entity_id
_entity_poly.type
_entity_poly.pdbx_seq_one_letter_code
_entity_poly.pdbx_strand_id
1 'polypeptide(L)'
;MKISLPKILVLFLSIFILQQSIYGQPIIVNHSCTNIKSIPENAIIQAKDNLHIAYGHTSHGSQLITGMNKLDDFMGGTGLYQWHDGPQQNMLDIDDYFVGGDLGNPDRTTWASKTRDYLNNSNNSDVNVVIWSWCGEVSSASEEDINTYLSLMNQLETDFPNIKFVYMTGHLDGSGLSGNLHVRNEQIRDYCRNNNKILYDFEDIESYDPDGKYFGDKQPNDNCDYDTDGNGSKDGNWAIEWQDSHTEGVDWYNCSAAHTQPLNGNRKASAAWWLLAELSGWNGVTSLFSPGDELPFNFELKQNFPNPFNPTTNIAFSLPVNTHVKLTIHNILGQEISTLINKQQSAGTYEIQFDAGNLNSGIYFYKLTTNNFTEIKRMVLIK
;
A
#
# COMPACT_ATOMS: atom_id res chain seq x y z
N MET A 1 22.19 79.20 8.09
CA MET A 1 22.72 77.88 7.74
C MET A 1 21.65 76.85 8.11
N LYS A 2 20.77 76.48 7.16
CA LYS A 2 19.67 75.52 7.39
C LYS A 2 20.18 74.13 7.03
N ILE A 3 20.27 73.23 8.01
CA ILE A 3 20.68 71.84 7.82
C ILE A 3 19.43 71.02 7.47
N SER A 4 19.46 70.39 6.30
CA SER A 4 18.43 69.48 5.79
C SER A 4 18.61 68.09 6.42
N LEU A 5 17.58 67.58 7.09
CA LEU A 5 17.50 66.18 7.55
C LEU A 5 16.99 65.29 6.40
N PRO A 6 17.58 64.10 6.16
CA PRO A 6 17.13 63.22 5.09
C PRO A 6 15.82 62.52 5.49
N LYS A 7 14.90 62.42 4.53
CA LYS A 7 13.68 61.61 4.65
C LYS A 7 14.07 60.14 4.58
N ILE A 8 13.90 59.40 5.67
CA ILE A 8 14.01 57.94 5.68
C ILE A 8 12.71 57.37 5.11
N LEU A 9 12.79 56.79 3.92
CA LEU A 9 11.72 56.01 3.31
C LEU A 9 11.70 54.62 3.98
N VAL A 10 10.74 54.38 4.87
CA VAL A 10 10.53 53.06 5.47
C VAL A 10 9.78 52.20 4.46
N LEU A 11 10.50 51.30 3.80
CA LEU A 11 9.93 50.28 2.91
C LEU A 11 9.30 49.19 3.79
N PHE A 12 7.97 49.09 3.84
CA PHE A 12 7.29 47.94 4.43
C PHE A 12 7.47 46.74 3.50
N LEU A 13 8.41 45.87 3.83
CA LEU A 13 8.52 44.54 3.21
C LEU A 13 7.42 43.67 3.82
N SER A 14 6.26 43.56 3.15
CA SER A 14 5.25 42.55 3.48
C SER A 14 5.81 41.18 3.12
N ILE A 15 6.32 40.48 4.14
CA ILE A 15 6.68 39.06 4.04
C ILE A 15 5.37 38.29 3.87
N PHE A 16 5.08 37.89 2.63
CA PHE A 16 4.14 36.81 2.38
C PHE A 16 4.75 35.54 2.97
N ILE A 17 4.31 35.17 4.18
CA ILE A 17 4.50 33.81 4.66
C ILE A 17 3.60 32.96 3.77
N LEU A 18 4.19 32.26 2.80
CA LEU A 18 3.55 31.08 2.24
C LEU A 18 3.25 30.17 3.43
N GLN A 19 1.97 30.10 3.81
CA GLN A 19 1.47 28.98 4.58
C GLN A 19 1.74 27.76 3.69
N GLN A 20 2.84 27.07 3.95
CA GLN A 20 2.98 25.70 3.48
C GLN A 20 1.82 24.96 4.14
N SER A 21 0.86 24.52 3.33
CA SER A 21 -0.07 23.50 3.80
C SER A 21 0.79 22.36 4.32
N ILE A 22 0.60 22.00 5.58
CA ILE A 22 1.12 20.73 6.09
C ILE A 22 0.31 19.68 5.33
N TYR A 23 0.80 19.25 4.17
CA TYR A 23 0.26 18.10 3.49
C TYR A 23 0.46 16.93 4.46
N GLY A 24 -0.64 16.35 4.95
CA GLY A 24 -0.58 15.11 5.70
C GLY A 24 0.16 14.07 4.86
N GLN A 25 1.02 13.27 5.49
CA GLN A 25 1.62 12.12 4.81
C GLN A 25 0.50 11.10 4.49
N PRO A 26 0.66 10.28 3.43
CA PRO A 26 -0.28 9.18 3.21
C PRO A 26 -0.32 8.26 4.43
N ILE A 27 -1.49 7.68 4.71
CA ILE A 27 -1.63 6.61 5.70
C ILE A 27 -1.68 5.31 4.91
N ILE A 28 -0.62 4.49 4.98
CA ILE A 28 -0.54 3.21 4.26
C ILE A 28 -0.51 2.08 5.28
N VAL A 29 -1.60 1.34 5.38
CA VAL A 29 -1.75 0.20 6.29
C VAL A 29 -1.55 -1.08 5.50
N ASN A 30 -0.45 -1.78 5.79
CA ASN A 30 0.03 -2.93 5.01
C ASN A 30 0.50 -4.06 5.95
N HIS A 31 1.25 -5.06 5.47
CA HIS A 31 1.73 -6.19 6.29
C HIS A 31 2.49 -5.78 7.56
N SER A 32 3.17 -4.61 7.55
CA SER A 32 3.90 -4.07 8.70
C SER A 32 2.98 -3.57 9.82
N CYS A 33 1.69 -3.38 9.52
CA CYS A 33 0.67 -2.86 10.43
C CYS A 33 -0.18 -3.97 11.06
N THR A 34 0.30 -5.21 11.05
CA THR A 34 -0.49 -6.40 11.46
C THR A 34 -0.25 -6.84 12.90
N ASN A 35 0.58 -6.14 13.68
CA ASN A 35 0.83 -6.46 15.09
C ASN A 35 -0.12 -5.71 16.03
N ILE A 36 -1.22 -6.37 16.43
CA ILE A 36 -2.23 -5.79 17.32
C ILE A 36 -1.66 -5.33 18.67
N LYS A 37 -0.63 -6.01 19.19
CA LYS A 37 0.00 -5.70 20.49
C LYS A 37 0.83 -4.42 20.46
N SER A 38 1.15 -3.91 19.28
CA SER A 38 1.85 -2.63 19.11
C SER A 38 0.93 -1.42 19.23
N ILE A 39 -0.39 -1.60 19.13
CA ILE A 39 -1.34 -0.51 19.22
C ILE A 39 -1.59 -0.20 20.71
N PRO A 40 -1.34 1.05 21.18
CA PRO A 40 -1.63 1.42 22.56
C PRO A 40 -3.12 1.30 22.88
N GLU A 41 -3.46 0.83 24.09
CA GLU A 41 -4.85 0.69 24.55
C GLU A 41 -5.64 2.01 24.42
N ASN A 42 -5.03 3.15 24.73
CA ASN A 42 -5.67 4.45 24.60
C ASN A 42 -6.00 4.81 23.14
N ALA A 43 -5.23 4.33 22.17
CA ALA A 43 -5.53 4.52 20.75
C ALA A 43 -6.72 3.65 20.31
N ILE A 44 -6.84 2.43 20.83
CA ILE A 44 -8.00 1.57 20.61
C ILE A 44 -9.27 2.22 21.21
N ILE A 45 -9.20 2.72 22.43
CA ILE A 45 -10.30 3.44 23.08
C ILE A 45 -10.67 4.69 22.27
N GLN A 46 -9.67 5.46 21.83
CA GLN A 46 -9.90 6.65 21.01
C GLN A 46 -10.57 6.33 19.68
N ALA A 47 -10.24 5.20 19.03
CA ALA A 47 -10.93 4.75 17.83
C ALA A 47 -12.41 4.45 18.11
N LYS A 48 -12.70 3.73 19.21
CA LYS A 48 -14.08 3.38 19.62
C LYS A 48 -14.92 4.62 19.96
N ASP A 49 -14.31 5.62 20.58
CA ASP A 49 -15.01 6.83 21.03
C ASP A 49 -15.29 7.82 19.89
N ASN A 50 -14.48 7.80 18.83
CA ASN A 50 -14.50 8.87 17.81
C ASN A 50 -14.84 8.42 16.41
N LEU A 51 -14.81 7.13 16.09
CA LEU A 51 -15.04 6.64 14.73
C LEU A 51 -16.40 5.96 14.60
N HIS A 52 -17.09 6.33 13.53
CA HIS A 52 -18.34 5.75 13.08
C HIS A 52 -18.13 5.37 11.61
N ILE A 53 -18.03 4.08 11.32
CA ILE A 53 -17.53 3.57 10.06
C ILE A 53 -18.67 2.99 9.23
N ALA A 54 -18.84 3.48 8.01
CA ALA A 54 -19.64 2.79 7.00
C ALA A 54 -18.75 1.83 6.20
N TYR A 55 -19.01 0.52 6.27
CA TYR A 55 -18.21 -0.48 5.56
C TYR A 55 -19.01 -1.28 4.52
N GLY A 56 -18.68 -1.08 3.25
CA GLY A 56 -19.31 -1.76 2.13
C GLY A 56 -18.43 -2.88 1.57
N HIS A 57 -18.91 -4.12 1.56
CA HIS A 57 -18.19 -5.23 0.99
C HIS A 57 -19.09 -6.41 0.61
N THR A 58 -18.46 -7.40 -0.04
CA THR A 58 -19.02 -8.75 -0.21
C THR A 58 -18.02 -9.79 0.31
N SER A 59 -17.79 -10.89 -0.41
CA SER A 59 -17.14 -12.09 0.08
C SER A 59 -15.75 -11.82 0.69
N HIS A 60 -14.78 -11.34 -0.10
CA HIS A 60 -13.40 -11.14 0.38
C HIS A 60 -13.28 -10.04 1.44
N GLY A 61 -14.05 -8.94 1.34
CA GLY A 61 -13.99 -7.89 2.37
C GLY A 61 -14.43 -8.36 3.76
N SER A 62 -15.31 -9.38 3.85
CA SER A 62 -15.76 -9.93 5.13
C SER A 62 -14.63 -10.53 5.98
N GLN A 63 -13.45 -10.77 5.40
CA GLN A 63 -12.30 -11.36 6.10
C GLN A 63 -11.84 -10.51 7.30
N LEU A 64 -11.84 -9.18 7.20
CA LEU A 64 -11.44 -8.34 8.33
C LEU A 64 -12.48 -8.39 9.46
N ILE A 65 -13.77 -8.40 9.12
CA ILE A 65 -14.89 -8.49 10.07
C ILE A 65 -14.89 -9.85 10.79
N THR A 66 -14.78 -10.95 10.03
CA THR A 66 -14.72 -12.30 10.59
C THR A 66 -13.48 -12.53 11.46
N GLY A 67 -12.35 -11.91 11.11
CA GLY A 67 -11.17 -11.87 11.99
C GLY A 67 -11.39 -11.02 13.25
N MET A 68 -12.05 -9.86 13.15
CA MET A 68 -12.36 -9.00 14.31
C MET A 68 -13.33 -9.67 15.29
N ASN A 69 -14.30 -10.44 14.78
CA ASN A 69 -15.27 -11.20 15.59
C ASN A 69 -14.65 -12.17 16.61
N LYS A 70 -13.40 -12.59 16.38
CA LYS A 70 -12.68 -13.51 17.26
C LYS A 70 -11.49 -12.88 17.97
N LEU A 71 -11.16 -11.63 17.64
CA LEU A 71 -9.97 -10.96 18.14
C LEU A 71 -10.05 -10.67 19.64
N ASP A 72 -11.19 -10.19 20.14
CA ASP A 72 -11.32 -9.86 21.57
C ASP A 72 -11.12 -11.10 22.44
N ASP A 73 -11.78 -12.22 22.09
CA ASP A 73 -11.61 -13.51 22.76
C ASP A 73 -10.15 -13.97 22.74
N PHE A 74 -9.48 -13.90 21.58
CA PHE A 74 -8.06 -14.24 21.44
C PHE A 74 -7.16 -13.35 22.30
N MET A 75 -7.50 -12.07 22.44
CA MET A 75 -6.78 -11.09 23.26
C MET A 75 -7.20 -11.13 24.75
N GLY A 76 -7.92 -12.16 25.18
CA GLY A 76 -8.26 -12.42 26.59
C GLY A 76 -9.67 -12.00 27.00
N GLY A 77 -10.54 -11.62 26.06
CA GLY A 77 -11.96 -11.34 26.29
C GLY A 77 -12.22 -10.14 27.20
N THR A 78 -11.43 -9.08 27.05
CA THR A 78 -11.49 -7.90 27.94
C THR A 78 -12.57 -6.89 27.52
N GLY A 79 -13.13 -7.02 26.31
CA GLY A 79 -14.00 -6.04 25.69
C GLY A 79 -13.26 -4.91 24.96
N LEU A 80 -11.92 -4.90 24.98
CA LEU A 80 -11.13 -3.85 24.36
C LEU A 80 -11.31 -3.84 22.83
N TYR A 81 -11.30 -5.02 22.19
CA TYR A 81 -11.34 -5.16 20.72
C TYR A 81 -12.73 -5.52 20.18
N GLN A 82 -13.77 -5.23 20.95
CA GLN A 82 -15.16 -5.43 20.52
C GLN A 82 -15.64 -4.34 19.56
N TRP A 83 -16.43 -4.75 18.57
CA TRP A 83 -17.09 -3.90 17.60
C TRP A 83 -18.58 -4.31 17.48
N HIS A 84 -19.41 -3.41 16.99
CA HIS A 84 -20.84 -3.62 16.81
C HIS A 84 -21.33 -3.00 15.49
N ASP A 85 -22.38 -3.59 14.92
CA ASP A 85 -23.08 -3.07 13.74
C ASP A 85 -24.03 -1.93 14.16
N GLY A 86 -23.48 -0.71 14.12
CA GLY A 86 -24.10 0.50 14.64
C GLY A 86 -23.64 0.90 16.05
N PRO A 87 -24.02 2.10 16.52
CA PRO A 87 -23.51 2.65 17.77
C PRO A 87 -23.82 1.79 19.00
N GLN A 88 -22.78 1.32 19.70
CA GLN A 88 -22.90 0.66 20.99
C GLN A 88 -21.81 1.12 21.97
N GLN A 89 -22.20 1.36 23.22
CA GLN A 89 -21.29 1.86 24.25
C GLN A 89 -20.08 0.93 24.42
N ASN A 90 -18.88 1.52 24.45
CA ASN A 90 -17.60 0.81 24.60
C ASN A 90 -17.33 -0.23 23.51
N MET A 91 -17.93 -0.11 22.32
CA MET A 91 -17.63 -0.93 21.15
C MET A 91 -17.34 -0.03 19.98
N LEU A 92 -16.47 -0.47 19.08
CA LEU A 92 -16.23 0.23 17.82
C LEU A 92 -17.48 0.14 16.95
N ASP A 93 -17.91 1.27 16.40
CA ASP A 93 -19.08 1.35 15.53
C ASP A 93 -18.70 1.12 14.06
N ILE A 94 -19.09 -0.03 13.51
CA ILE A 94 -18.95 -0.32 12.09
C ILE A 94 -20.32 -0.73 11.56
N ASP A 95 -20.96 0.14 10.78
CA ASP A 95 -22.14 -0.19 9.99
C ASP A 95 -21.74 -1.18 8.88
N ASP A 96 -21.89 -2.46 9.20
CA ASP A 96 -21.49 -3.58 8.35
C ASP A 96 -22.53 -3.77 7.24
N TYR A 97 -22.09 -3.83 5.99
CA TYR A 97 -22.97 -3.84 4.81
C TYR A 97 -23.89 -2.60 4.67
N PHE A 98 -23.44 -1.42 5.12
CA PHE A 98 -24.25 -0.19 5.20
C PHE A 98 -25.11 0.12 3.97
N VAL A 99 -24.60 -0.16 2.76
CA VAL A 99 -25.35 -0.13 1.49
C VAL A 99 -24.90 -1.27 0.56
N GLY A 100 -25.23 -2.51 0.93
CA GLY A 100 -24.80 -3.77 0.29
C GLY A 100 -24.32 -3.74 -1.17
N GLY A 101 -23.23 -4.44 -1.43
CA GLY A 101 -22.46 -4.43 -2.68
C GLY A 101 -20.97 -4.30 -2.38
N ASP A 102 -20.16 -4.10 -3.41
CA ASP A 102 -18.73 -3.81 -3.29
C ASP A 102 -18.30 -2.84 -4.40
N LEU A 103 -16.99 -2.54 -4.50
CA LEU A 103 -16.44 -1.61 -5.50
C LEU A 103 -16.64 -2.05 -6.97
N GLY A 104 -17.01 -3.30 -7.22
CA GLY A 104 -17.24 -3.84 -8.56
C GLY A 104 -18.65 -4.38 -8.81
N ASN A 105 -19.49 -4.54 -7.79
CA ASN A 105 -20.82 -5.13 -7.86
C ASN A 105 -21.93 -4.15 -7.40
N PRO A 106 -22.97 -3.88 -8.21
CA PRO A 106 -23.27 -4.49 -9.52
C PRO A 106 -22.43 -3.97 -10.69
N ASP A 107 -21.71 -2.86 -10.50
CA ASP A 107 -20.85 -2.23 -11.49
C ASP A 107 -19.78 -1.35 -10.80
N ARG A 108 -18.90 -0.73 -11.61
CA ARG A 108 -17.75 0.08 -11.14
C ARG A 108 -18.08 1.42 -10.50
N THR A 109 -19.35 1.82 -10.50
CA THR A 109 -19.78 3.19 -10.19
C THR A 109 -20.92 3.29 -9.18
N THR A 110 -21.80 2.27 -9.11
CA THR A 110 -22.99 2.28 -8.26
C THR A 110 -22.67 2.43 -6.76
N TRP A 111 -21.53 1.90 -6.29
CA TRP A 111 -21.09 2.09 -4.90
C TRP A 111 -20.92 3.58 -4.54
N ALA A 112 -20.50 4.42 -5.48
CA ALA A 112 -20.23 5.83 -5.24
C ALA A 112 -21.52 6.67 -5.15
N SER A 113 -22.57 6.31 -5.89
CA SER A 113 -23.89 6.94 -5.74
C SER A 113 -24.55 6.49 -4.43
N LYS A 114 -24.50 5.20 -4.10
CA LYS A 114 -25.00 4.67 -2.82
C LYS A 114 -24.33 5.34 -1.62
N THR A 115 -23.01 5.58 -1.70
CA THR A 115 -22.27 6.30 -0.65
C THR A 115 -22.80 7.72 -0.48
N ARG A 116 -23.05 8.45 -1.57
CA ARG A 116 -23.64 9.81 -1.51
C ARG A 116 -25.02 9.79 -0.88
N ASP A 117 -25.88 8.88 -1.31
CA ASP A 117 -27.25 8.77 -0.78
C ASP A 117 -27.25 8.47 0.72
N TYR A 118 -26.35 7.58 1.15
CA TYR A 118 -26.19 7.22 2.55
C TYR A 118 -25.66 8.38 3.40
N LEU A 119 -24.62 9.10 2.96
CA LEU A 119 -24.05 10.24 3.69
C LEU A 119 -24.95 11.48 3.70
N ASN A 120 -25.80 11.65 2.68
CA ASN A 120 -26.78 12.74 2.64
C ASN A 120 -28.01 12.48 3.52
N ASN A 121 -28.19 11.25 4.02
CA ASN A 121 -29.24 10.93 4.96
C ASN A 121 -28.85 11.41 6.36
N SER A 122 -29.65 12.31 6.94
CA SER A 122 -29.39 12.87 8.28
C SER A 122 -29.32 11.84 9.40
N ASN A 123 -29.89 10.64 9.19
CA ASN A 123 -29.81 9.56 10.16
C ASN A 123 -28.40 8.97 10.32
N ASN A 124 -27.50 9.23 9.35
CA ASN A 124 -26.12 8.71 9.33
C ASN A 124 -25.12 9.87 9.47
N SER A 125 -25.50 10.93 10.19
CA SER A 125 -24.71 12.16 10.30
C SER A 125 -23.52 12.06 11.26
N ASP A 126 -23.43 10.95 11.99
CA ASP A 126 -22.33 10.53 12.85
C ASP A 126 -21.18 9.87 12.09
N VAL A 127 -21.48 9.21 10.96
CA VAL A 127 -20.48 8.54 10.12
C VAL A 127 -19.38 9.50 9.72
N ASN A 128 -18.13 9.06 9.91
CA ASN A 128 -16.94 9.85 9.64
C ASN A 128 -15.79 9.08 8.98
N VAL A 129 -15.98 7.79 8.72
CA VAL A 129 -15.10 6.97 7.89
C VAL A 129 -15.95 6.16 6.91
N VAL A 130 -15.52 6.09 5.66
CA VAL A 130 -16.11 5.20 4.66
C VAL A 130 -15.04 4.27 4.12
N ILE A 131 -15.32 2.98 4.17
CA ILE A 131 -14.46 1.93 3.65
C ILE A 131 -15.27 1.12 2.65
N TRP A 132 -14.66 0.79 1.51
CA TRP A 132 -15.22 -0.12 0.52
C TRP A 132 -14.17 -1.15 0.13
N SER A 133 -14.55 -2.43 0.12
CA SER A 133 -13.68 -3.50 -0.40
C SER A 133 -13.96 -3.82 -1.86
N TRP A 134 -12.97 -4.38 -2.52
CA TRP A 134 -13.17 -5.20 -3.72
C TRP A 134 -13.52 -6.63 -3.33
N CYS A 135 -14.20 -7.37 -4.21
CA CYS A 135 -14.19 -8.83 -4.19
C CYS A 135 -13.16 -9.30 -5.22
N GLY A 136 -13.58 -9.95 -6.31
CA GLY A 136 -12.67 -10.46 -7.35
C GLY A 136 -12.39 -9.50 -8.50
N GLU A 137 -13.02 -8.32 -8.52
CA GLU A 137 -13.21 -7.58 -9.76
C GLU A 137 -11.95 -6.83 -10.21
N VAL A 138 -10.97 -6.60 -9.33
CA VAL A 138 -9.66 -6.03 -9.72
C VAL A 138 -8.91 -6.98 -10.66
N SER A 139 -9.12 -8.29 -10.53
CA SER A 139 -8.44 -9.31 -11.35
C SER A 139 -8.64 -9.09 -12.85
N SER A 140 -9.84 -8.65 -13.23
CA SER A 140 -10.21 -8.36 -14.62
C SER A 140 -10.36 -6.88 -14.93
N ALA A 141 -10.03 -5.98 -14.00
CA ALA A 141 -10.16 -4.54 -14.20
C ALA A 141 -9.12 -4.05 -15.21
N SER A 142 -9.55 -3.19 -16.13
CA SER A 142 -8.66 -2.42 -16.98
C SER A 142 -8.03 -1.25 -16.21
N GLU A 143 -7.02 -0.61 -16.80
CA GLU A 143 -6.47 0.65 -16.27
C GLU A 143 -7.54 1.72 -16.07
N GLU A 144 -8.50 1.80 -17.01
CA GLU A 144 -9.56 2.78 -16.98
C GLU A 144 -10.61 2.49 -15.89
N ASP A 145 -10.86 1.21 -15.59
CA ASP A 145 -11.72 0.82 -14.46
C ASP A 145 -11.11 1.28 -13.14
N ILE A 146 -9.79 1.14 -12.96
CA ILE A 146 -9.10 1.64 -11.77
C ILE A 146 -9.07 3.16 -11.75
N ASN A 147 -8.83 3.84 -12.88
CA ASN A 147 -8.93 5.31 -12.95
C ASN A 147 -10.33 5.79 -12.56
N THR A 148 -11.38 5.07 -12.96
CA THR A 148 -12.76 5.36 -12.58
C THR A 148 -12.95 5.27 -11.06
N TYR A 149 -12.47 4.19 -10.44
CA TYR A 149 -12.49 4.04 -8.97
C TYR A 149 -11.78 5.19 -8.26
N LEU A 150 -10.54 5.50 -8.66
CA LEU A 150 -9.72 6.53 -8.04
C LEU A 150 -10.36 7.92 -8.18
N SER A 151 -10.92 8.22 -9.35
CA SER A 151 -11.65 9.46 -9.63
C SER A 151 -12.90 9.60 -8.76
N LEU A 152 -13.70 8.53 -8.64
CA LEU A 152 -14.91 8.53 -7.82
C LEU A 152 -14.61 8.70 -6.33
N MET A 153 -13.58 8.00 -5.82
CA MET A 153 -13.11 8.17 -4.44
C MET A 153 -12.68 9.62 -4.17
N ASN A 154 -11.87 10.20 -5.07
CA ASN A 154 -11.41 11.58 -4.91
C ASN A 154 -12.56 12.60 -5.00
N GLN A 155 -13.56 12.32 -5.83
CA GLN A 155 -14.77 13.15 -5.88
C GLN A 155 -15.58 13.04 -4.58
N LEU A 156 -15.69 11.85 -3.97
CA LEU A 156 -16.35 11.69 -2.67
C LEU A 156 -15.63 12.45 -1.55
N GLU A 157 -14.30 12.42 -1.52
CA GLU A 157 -13.52 13.24 -0.57
C GLU A 157 -13.77 14.75 -0.77
N THR A 158 -13.94 15.18 -2.02
CA THR A 158 -14.28 16.58 -2.34
C THR A 158 -15.71 16.93 -1.90
N ASP A 159 -16.65 16.02 -2.12
CA ASP A 159 -18.07 16.20 -1.80
C ASP A 159 -18.29 16.18 -0.26
N PHE A 160 -17.51 15.40 0.47
CA PHE A 160 -17.65 15.19 1.92
C PHE A 160 -16.31 15.38 2.67
N PRO A 161 -15.80 16.62 2.81
CA PRO A 161 -14.45 16.90 3.31
C PRO A 161 -14.20 16.54 4.78
N ASN A 162 -15.25 16.23 5.56
CA ASN A 162 -15.15 15.80 6.95
C ASN A 162 -15.12 14.27 7.11
N ILE A 163 -15.29 13.52 6.01
CA ILE A 163 -15.30 12.06 5.99
C ILE A 163 -13.93 11.57 5.55
N LYS A 164 -13.39 10.56 6.23
CA LYS A 164 -12.17 9.88 5.82
C LYS A 164 -12.54 8.74 4.88
N PHE A 165 -12.10 8.80 3.62
CA PHE A 165 -12.31 7.73 2.65
C PHE A 165 -11.08 6.83 2.58
N VAL A 166 -11.27 5.53 2.83
CA VAL A 166 -10.20 4.54 2.82
C VAL A 166 -10.17 3.85 1.47
N TYR A 167 -9.06 4.00 0.76
CA TYR A 167 -8.78 3.28 -0.47
C TYR A 167 -8.37 1.83 -0.15
N MET A 168 -8.65 0.90 -1.05
CA MET A 168 -8.30 -0.52 -0.89
C MET A 168 -7.74 -1.08 -2.19
N THR A 169 -6.71 -1.92 -2.08
CA THR A 169 -6.31 -2.83 -3.16
C THR A 169 -7.27 -4.03 -3.22
N GLY A 170 -7.22 -4.80 -4.30
CA GLY A 170 -7.85 -6.12 -4.38
C GLY A 170 -7.13 -7.16 -3.52
N HIS A 171 -7.53 -8.43 -3.64
CA HIS A 171 -6.80 -9.59 -3.12
C HIS A 171 -5.80 -10.13 -4.17
N LEU A 172 -5.10 -11.22 -3.87
CA LEU A 172 -4.19 -12.04 -4.67
C LEU A 172 -4.99 -13.04 -5.50
N ASP A 173 -4.67 -13.24 -6.78
CA ASP A 173 -5.38 -14.18 -7.66
C ASP A 173 -4.47 -15.29 -8.21
N GLY A 174 -3.20 -15.30 -7.80
CA GLY A 174 -2.22 -16.27 -8.28
C GLY A 174 -1.63 -15.97 -9.66
N SER A 175 -1.84 -14.77 -10.21
CA SER A 175 -1.23 -14.32 -11.48
C SER A 175 0.18 -13.72 -11.33
N GLY A 176 0.63 -13.49 -10.10
CA GLY A 176 1.97 -13.01 -9.76
C GLY A 176 2.23 -11.54 -10.14
N LEU A 177 3.49 -11.13 -10.02
CA LEU A 177 3.90 -9.72 -10.12
C LEU A 177 3.75 -9.09 -11.51
N SER A 178 3.66 -9.89 -12.57
CA SER A 178 3.35 -9.41 -13.91
C SER A 178 1.87 -9.53 -14.28
N GLY A 179 1.06 -10.09 -13.37
CA GLY A 179 -0.36 -10.31 -13.56
C GLY A 179 -1.17 -9.01 -13.52
N ASN A 180 -2.34 -9.02 -14.19
CA ASN A 180 -3.15 -7.82 -14.32
C ASN A 180 -3.55 -7.24 -12.96
N LEU A 181 -4.01 -8.11 -12.05
CA LEU A 181 -4.39 -7.76 -10.69
C LEU A 181 -3.29 -7.00 -9.95
N HIS A 182 -2.06 -7.54 -9.92
CA HIS A 182 -0.94 -6.91 -9.24
C HIS A 182 -0.65 -5.53 -9.84
N VAL A 183 -0.61 -5.42 -11.17
CA VAL A 183 -0.39 -4.12 -11.84
C VAL A 183 -1.52 -3.12 -11.53
N ARG A 184 -2.78 -3.58 -11.39
CA ARG A 184 -3.90 -2.73 -10.97
C ARG A 184 -3.81 -2.32 -9.50
N ASN A 185 -3.35 -3.20 -8.62
CA ASN A 185 -3.08 -2.87 -7.21
C ASN A 185 -1.96 -1.83 -7.10
N GLU A 186 -0.89 -1.95 -7.90
CA GLU A 186 0.17 -0.94 -7.97
C GLU A 186 -0.34 0.42 -8.46
N GLN A 187 -1.25 0.45 -9.42
CA GLN A 187 -1.91 1.69 -9.84
C GLN A 187 -2.65 2.37 -8.67
N ILE A 188 -3.35 1.60 -7.82
CA ILE A 188 -4.04 2.12 -6.62
C ILE A 188 -3.02 2.62 -5.60
N ARG A 189 -1.98 1.84 -5.32
CA ARG A 189 -0.90 2.18 -4.38
C ARG A 189 -0.20 3.47 -4.77
N ASP A 190 0.23 3.57 -6.02
CA ASP A 190 0.92 4.75 -6.56
C ASP A 190 0.02 5.98 -6.47
N TYR A 191 -1.26 5.86 -6.79
CA TYR A 191 -2.20 6.96 -6.61
C TYR A 191 -2.27 7.40 -5.15
N CYS A 192 -2.38 6.45 -4.21
CA CYS A 192 -2.50 6.77 -2.79
C CYS A 192 -1.25 7.48 -2.25
N ARG A 193 -0.06 6.96 -2.57
CA ARG A 193 1.22 7.57 -2.19
C ARG A 193 1.38 8.97 -2.78
N ASN A 194 1.12 9.13 -4.08
CA ASN A 194 1.34 10.39 -4.78
C ASN A 194 0.32 11.48 -4.40
N ASN A 195 -0.84 11.11 -3.85
CA ASN A 195 -1.92 12.04 -3.52
C ASN A 195 -2.23 12.08 -2.02
N ASN A 196 -1.34 11.56 -1.16
CA ASN A 196 -1.48 11.54 0.30
C ASN A 196 -2.82 10.93 0.77
N LYS A 197 -3.22 9.81 0.18
CA LYS A 197 -4.47 9.12 0.52
C LYS A 197 -4.28 8.14 1.67
N ILE A 198 -5.41 7.68 2.20
CA ILE A 198 -5.48 6.59 3.18
C ILE A 198 -5.67 5.29 2.40
N LEU A 199 -4.74 4.35 2.54
CA LEU A 199 -4.77 3.04 1.89
C LEU A 199 -4.79 1.94 2.95
N TYR A 200 -5.75 1.03 2.80
CA TYR A 200 -5.71 -0.30 3.41
C TYR A 200 -5.29 -1.32 2.35
N ASP A 201 -4.03 -1.74 2.43
CA ASP A 201 -3.36 -2.52 1.39
C ASP A 201 -3.61 -4.02 1.57
N PHE A 202 -4.77 -4.45 1.06
CA PHE A 202 -5.32 -5.79 1.23
C PHE A 202 -4.45 -6.89 0.59
N GLU A 203 -3.83 -6.63 -0.57
CA GLU A 203 -2.98 -7.59 -1.29
C GLU A 203 -1.60 -7.69 -0.64
N ASP A 204 -1.08 -6.57 -0.12
CA ASP A 204 0.21 -6.58 0.56
C ASP A 204 0.13 -7.39 1.86
N ILE A 205 -0.93 -7.22 2.67
CA ILE A 205 -1.11 -7.97 3.94
C ILE A 205 -1.03 -9.50 3.75
N GLU A 206 -1.57 -10.01 2.64
CA GLU A 206 -1.64 -11.44 2.32
C GLU A 206 -0.47 -11.94 1.46
N SER A 207 0.44 -11.05 1.08
CA SER A 207 1.67 -11.39 0.36
C SER A 207 2.84 -11.73 1.29
N TYR A 208 2.63 -11.67 2.61
CA TYR A 208 3.63 -12.01 3.61
C TYR A 208 3.09 -13.04 4.60
N ASP A 209 3.97 -13.72 5.33
CA ASP A 209 3.64 -14.39 6.60
C ASP A 209 3.90 -13.46 7.81
N PRO A 210 3.50 -13.84 9.04
CA PRO A 210 3.74 -13.02 10.24
C PRO A 210 5.22 -12.77 10.56
N ASP A 211 6.15 -13.59 10.07
CA ASP A 211 7.59 -13.44 10.26
C ASP A 211 8.23 -12.51 9.21
N GLY A 212 7.44 -11.99 8.28
CA GLY A 212 7.88 -11.08 7.23
C GLY A 212 8.49 -11.78 6.01
N LYS A 213 8.31 -13.10 5.87
CA LYS A 213 8.66 -13.79 4.62
C LYS A 213 7.68 -13.36 3.54
N TYR A 214 8.22 -12.93 2.41
CA TYR A 214 7.44 -12.52 1.25
C TYR A 214 7.13 -13.70 0.34
N PHE A 215 5.91 -13.70 -0.22
CA PHE A 215 5.39 -14.71 -1.14
C PHE A 215 4.93 -14.14 -2.46
N GLY A 216 4.74 -12.83 -2.65
CA GLY A 216 4.16 -12.28 -3.89
C GLY A 216 4.92 -12.66 -5.17
N ASP A 217 6.22 -12.96 -5.08
CA ASP A 217 7.07 -13.42 -6.17
C ASP A 217 6.93 -14.93 -6.48
N LYS A 218 6.10 -15.63 -5.70
CA LYS A 218 5.74 -17.05 -5.81
C LYS A 218 4.31 -17.28 -6.31
N GLN A 219 3.74 -16.28 -6.98
CA GLN A 219 2.39 -16.30 -7.56
C GLN A 219 1.29 -16.75 -6.57
N PRO A 220 1.22 -16.20 -5.34
CA PRO A 220 0.26 -16.65 -4.34
C PRO A 220 -1.17 -16.29 -4.74
N ASN A 221 -2.16 -17.12 -4.39
CA ASN A 221 -3.59 -16.84 -4.59
C ASN A 221 -4.29 -16.43 -3.27
N ASP A 222 -5.59 -16.16 -3.36
CA ASP A 222 -6.44 -15.75 -2.23
C ASP A 222 -6.59 -16.83 -1.14
N ASN A 223 -6.42 -18.09 -1.51
CA ASN A 223 -6.38 -19.23 -0.60
C ASN A 223 -5.04 -19.40 0.14
N CYS A 224 -4.07 -18.50 -0.09
CA CYS A 224 -2.70 -18.55 0.42
C CYS A 224 -1.81 -19.64 -0.21
N ASP A 225 -2.26 -20.29 -1.30
CA ASP A 225 -1.46 -21.27 -2.04
C ASP A 225 -0.40 -20.56 -2.88
N TYR A 226 0.82 -21.07 -2.93
CA TYR A 226 1.93 -20.50 -3.69
C TYR A 226 2.76 -21.58 -4.40
N ASP A 227 3.50 -21.16 -5.43
CA ASP A 227 4.39 -22.02 -6.22
C ASP A 227 5.78 -22.08 -5.56
N THR A 228 6.12 -23.19 -4.92
CA THR A 228 7.33 -23.28 -4.10
C THR A 228 8.62 -23.20 -4.93
N ASP A 229 8.62 -23.84 -6.10
CA ASP A 229 9.81 -24.08 -6.93
C ASP A 229 9.79 -23.34 -8.30
N GLY A 230 8.70 -22.65 -8.62
CA GLY A 230 8.53 -21.92 -9.87
C GLY A 230 8.11 -22.79 -11.06
N ASN A 231 7.58 -23.99 -10.83
CA ASN A 231 7.18 -24.92 -11.88
C ASN A 231 5.78 -24.64 -12.47
N GLY A 232 5.06 -23.65 -11.92
CA GLY A 232 3.71 -23.26 -12.29
C GLY A 232 2.60 -23.98 -11.52
N SER A 233 2.95 -24.91 -10.63
CA SER A 233 2.03 -25.60 -9.72
C SER A 233 2.07 -24.94 -8.35
N LYS A 234 0.90 -24.65 -7.78
CA LYS A 234 0.80 -24.17 -6.41
C LYS A 234 0.78 -25.37 -5.47
N ASP A 235 1.94 -25.69 -4.92
CA ASP A 235 2.19 -26.89 -4.11
C ASP A 235 2.56 -26.59 -2.64
N GLY A 236 2.61 -25.31 -2.26
CA GLY A 236 2.69 -24.84 -0.88
C GLY A 236 1.48 -24.00 -0.48
N ASN A 237 1.28 -23.83 0.82
CA ASN A 237 0.30 -22.89 1.37
C ASN A 237 0.92 -22.17 2.57
N TRP A 238 1.27 -20.90 2.40
CA TRP A 238 2.11 -20.20 3.35
C TRP A 238 1.45 -20.04 4.72
N ALA A 239 0.13 -19.87 4.73
CA ALA A 239 -0.62 -19.67 5.95
C ALA A 239 -0.74 -20.98 6.74
N ILE A 240 -1.04 -22.09 6.06
CA ILE A 240 -1.09 -23.42 6.70
C ILE A 240 0.30 -23.80 7.23
N GLU A 241 1.35 -23.60 6.44
CA GLU A 241 2.74 -23.87 6.87
C GLU A 241 3.11 -23.08 8.13
N TRP A 242 2.70 -21.82 8.22
CA TRP A 242 2.92 -21.00 9.40
C TRP A 242 2.06 -21.47 10.58
N GLN A 243 0.78 -21.76 10.36
CA GLN A 243 -0.14 -22.24 11.39
C GLN A 243 0.32 -23.58 11.99
N ASP A 244 0.79 -24.52 11.17
CA ASP A 244 1.28 -25.84 11.61
C ASP A 244 2.58 -25.77 12.42
N SER A 245 3.34 -24.68 12.25
CA SER A 245 4.57 -24.42 13.02
C SER A 245 4.34 -23.57 14.27
N HIS A 246 3.12 -23.11 14.52
CA HIS A 246 2.73 -22.21 15.61
C HIS A 246 1.53 -22.75 16.41
N THR A 247 1.22 -22.12 17.54
CA THR A 247 0.18 -22.59 18.46
C THR A 247 -1.12 -21.81 18.29
N GLU A 248 -2.21 -22.48 17.89
CA GLU A 248 -3.55 -21.89 17.90
C GLU A 248 -3.96 -21.45 19.31
N GLY A 249 -4.55 -20.26 19.43
CA GLY A 249 -4.91 -19.62 20.69
C GLY A 249 -3.76 -18.89 21.39
N VAL A 250 -2.55 -18.94 20.83
CA VAL A 250 -1.38 -18.17 21.32
C VAL A 250 -0.86 -17.25 20.23
N ASP A 251 -0.58 -17.80 19.06
CA ASP A 251 0.07 -17.11 17.94
C ASP A 251 -0.95 -16.69 16.87
N TRP A 252 -2.02 -17.47 16.71
CA TRP A 252 -3.13 -17.21 15.78
C TRP A 252 -4.44 -17.78 16.32
N TYR A 253 -5.57 -17.48 15.67
CA TYR A 253 -6.88 -17.99 16.08
C TYR A 253 -7.76 -18.33 14.89
N ASN A 254 -8.56 -19.38 15.00
CA ASN A 254 -9.46 -19.77 13.93
C ASN A 254 -10.61 -18.75 13.73
N CYS A 255 -10.88 -18.39 12.46
CA CYS A 255 -11.99 -17.56 12.03
C CYS A 255 -12.47 -18.00 10.64
N SER A 256 -13.74 -17.74 10.33
CA SER A 256 -14.35 -18.14 9.05
C SER A 256 -14.07 -17.12 7.93
N ALA A 257 -12.79 -16.83 7.67
CA ALA A 257 -12.39 -15.87 6.65
C ALA A 257 -12.68 -16.42 5.24
N ALA A 258 -13.48 -15.69 4.45
CA ALA A 258 -13.92 -16.16 3.14
C ALA A 258 -12.74 -16.32 2.16
N HIS A 259 -12.70 -17.43 1.42
CA HIS A 259 -11.71 -17.73 0.37
C HIS A 259 -10.24 -17.78 0.81
N THR A 260 -9.94 -17.71 2.10
CA THR A 260 -8.58 -17.62 2.62
C THR A 260 -8.38 -18.44 3.88
N GLN A 261 -7.16 -18.52 4.38
CA GLN A 261 -6.86 -19.19 5.64
C GLN A 261 -7.14 -18.29 6.85
N PRO A 262 -7.51 -18.85 8.02
CA PRO A 262 -7.79 -18.08 9.23
C PRO A 262 -6.71 -17.07 9.60
N LEU A 263 -5.43 -17.47 9.43
CA LEU A 263 -4.28 -16.60 9.70
C LEU A 263 -4.36 -15.27 8.94
N ASN A 264 -4.72 -15.32 7.65
CA ASN A 264 -4.85 -14.12 6.83
C ASN A 264 -5.98 -13.21 7.33
N GLY A 265 -7.10 -13.81 7.78
CA GLY A 265 -8.18 -13.09 8.47
C GLY A 265 -7.72 -12.42 9.77
N ASN A 266 -6.90 -13.10 10.59
CA ASN A 266 -6.33 -12.52 11.82
C ASN A 266 -5.46 -11.28 11.52
N ARG A 267 -4.63 -11.39 10.48
CA ARG A 267 -3.75 -10.29 10.05
C ARG A 267 -4.55 -9.09 9.56
N LYS A 268 -5.58 -9.31 8.76
CA LYS A 268 -6.48 -8.26 8.27
C LYS A 268 -7.26 -7.60 9.41
N ALA A 269 -7.76 -8.38 10.38
CA ALA A 269 -8.38 -7.80 11.56
C ALA A 269 -7.41 -6.90 12.37
N SER A 270 -6.16 -7.34 12.53
CA SER A 270 -5.14 -6.57 13.24
C SER A 270 -4.76 -5.28 12.51
N ALA A 271 -4.59 -5.35 11.19
CA ALA A 271 -4.37 -4.18 10.34
C ALA A 271 -5.57 -3.22 10.35
N ALA A 272 -6.81 -3.73 10.39
CA ALA A 272 -7.99 -2.89 10.47
C ALA A 272 -8.01 -2.07 11.76
N TRP A 273 -7.70 -2.68 12.91
CA TRP A 273 -7.53 -1.95 14.16
C TRP A 273 -6.39 -0.93 14.11
N TRP A 274 -5.29 -1.25 13.43
CA TRP A 274 -4.19 -0.31 13.22
C TRP A 274 -4.64 0.91 12.44
N LEU A 275 -5.30 0.71 11.30
CA LEU A 275 -5.89 1.77 10.49
C LEU A 275 -6.77 2.67 11.35
N LEU A 276 -7.72 2.08 12.08
CA LEU A 276 -8.69 2.83 12.86
C LEU A 276 -8.04 3.59 14.02
N ALA A 277 -7.04 3.00 14.68
CA ALA A 277 -6.25 3.71 15.67
C ALA A 277 -5.58 4.95 15.05
N GLU A 278 -4.97 4.83 13.87
CA GLU A 278 -4.37 5.98 13.18
C GLU A 278 -5.38 7.04 12.75
N LEU A 279 -6.52 6.63 12.19
CA LEU A 279 -7.62 7.52 11.82
C LEU A 279 -8.22 8.25 13.04
N SER A 280 -8.07 7.70 14.23
CA SER A 280 -8.50 8.32 15.48
C SER A 280 -7.50 9.36 16.03
N GLY A 281 -6.28 9.42 15.49
CA GLY A 281 -5.24 10.38 15.86
C GLY A 281 -4.00 9.76 16.52
N TRP A 282 -3.87 8.44 16.55
CA TRP A 282 -2.62 7.79 16.93
C TRP A 282 -1.61 7.89 15.79
N ASN A 283 -0.43 8.44 16.06
CA ASN A 283 0.65 8.46 15.07
C ASN A 283 1.41 7.14 15.15
N GLY A 284 0.92 6.12 14.46
CA GLY A 284 1.64 4.87 14.25
C GLY A 284 2.87 5.07 13.37
N VAL A 285 3.65 3.99 13.19
CA VAL A 285 4.94 4.03 12.46
C VAL A 285 4.75 4.42 10.98
N THR A 286 3.54 4.31 10.41
CA THR A 286 3.22 4.77 9.04
C THR A 286 3.58 6.26 8.83
N SER A 287 3.50 7.08 9.87
CA SER A 287 3.83 8.51 9.87
C SER A 287 5.32 8.83 10.05
N LEU A 288 6.13 7.82 10.40
CA LEU A 288 7.56 7.95 10.70
C LEU A 288 8.46 7.53 9.53
N PHE A 289 7.91 6.87 8.51
CA PHE A 289 8.67 6.53 7.32
C PHE A 289 8.83 7.79 6.47
N SER A 290 10.07 8.27 6.37
CA SER A 290 10.41 9.23 5.32
C SER A 290 10.24 8.53 3.96
N PRO A 291 10.00 9.27 2.85
CA PRO A 291 9.92 8.73 1.48
C PRO A 291 11.15 7.94 0.95
N GLY A 292 12.06 7.49 1.82
CA GLY A 292 13.19 6.61 1.53
C GLY A 292 13.41 5.47 2.54
N ASP A 293 12.59 5.34 3.58
CA ASP A 293 12.66 4.22 4.55
C ASP A 293 11.60 3.13 4.28
N GLU A 294 10.64 3.38 3.40
CA GLU A 294 9.77 2.32 2.88
C GLU A 294 10.59 1.44 1.94
N LEU A 295 10.54 0.12 2.13
CA LEU A 295 11.00 -0.81 1.11
C LEU A 295 10.24 -0.46 -0.18
N PRO A 296 10.92 -0.34 -1.32
CA PRO A 296 10.23 -0.02 -2.56
C PRO A 296 9.21 -1.12 -2.85
N PHE A 297 8.07 -0.78 -3.42
CA PHE A 297 6.99 -1.75 -3.63
C PHE A 297 7.06 -2.41 -5.02
N ASN A 298 7.80 -1.79 -5.94
CA ASN A 298 7.98 -2.25 -7.31
C ASN A 298 9.45 -2.53 -7.63
N PHE A 299 9.65 -3.48 -8.54
CA PHE A 299 10.88 -3.54 -9.30
C PHE A 299 10.93 -2.34 -10.24
N GLU A 300 11.99 -1.56 -10.17
CA GLU A 300 12.15 -0.38 -11.02
C GLU A 300 13.61 -0.27 -11.45
N LEU A 301 13.88 -0.06 -12.74
CA LEU A 301 15.15 0.48 -13.20
C LEU A 301 14.93 1.95 -13.54
N LYS A 302 15.77 2.87 -13.06
CA LYS A 302 15.67 4.30 -13.37
C LYS A 302 16.54 4.68 -14.55
N GLN A 303 16.17 5.77 -15.23
CA GLN A 303 17.02 6.36 -16.25
C GLN A 303 18.31 6.85 -15.60
N ASN A 304 19.46 6.42 -16.11
CA ASN A 304 20.77 6.83 -15.62
C ASN A 304 20.91 8.36 -15.64
N PHE A 305 21.61 8.92 -14.64
CA PHE A 305 21.85 10.35 -14.53
C PHE A 305 23.32 10.65 -14.19
N PRO A 306 23.97 11.56 -14.92
CA PRO A 306 23.47 12.29 -16.10
C PRO A 306 23.27 11.36 -17.32
N ASN A 307 22.46 11.78 -18.28
CA ASN A 307 22.35 11.17 -19.62
C ASN A 307 22.02 12.25 -20.67
N PRO A 308 22.90 12.57 -21.62
CA PRO A 308 24.21 11.97 -21.86
C PRO A 308 25.22 12.15 -20.71
N PHE A 309 26.24 11.29 -20.63
CA PHE A 309 27.23 11.30 -19.55
C PHE A 309 28.68 11.31 -20.06
N ASN A 310 29.62 11.71 -19.19
CA ASN A 310 31.07 11.74 -19.48
C ASN A 310 31.95 11.71 -18.20
N PRO A 311 32.85 10.72 -18.02
CA PRO A 311 32.70 9.34 -18.44
C PRO A 311 31.84 8.55 -17.45
N THR A 312 31.37 9.16 -16.37
CA THR A 312 30.64 8.51 -15.28
C THR A 312 29.15 8.84 -15.27
N THR A 313 28.32 7.88 -14.90
CA THR A 313 26.88 8.05 -14.66
C THR A 313 26.43 7.18 -13.49
N ASN A 314 25.31 7.52 -12.86
CA ASN A 314 24.70 6.69 -11.83
C ASN A 314 23.47 5.98 -12.40
N ILE A 315 23.33 4.70 -12.07
CA ILE A 315 22.19 3.86 -12.44
C ILE A 315 21.49 3.46 -11.13
N ALA A 316 20.27 3.95 -10.94
CA ALA A 316 19.46 3.61 -9.77
C ALA A 316 18.42 2.54 -10.11
N PHE A 317 18.11 1.69 -9.14
CA PHE A 317 17.06 0.68 -9.25
C PHE A 317 16.47 0.34 -7.88
N SER A 318 15.26 -0.19 -7.88
CA SER A 318 14.48 -0.53 -6.69
C SER A 318 14.13 -2.02 -6.71
N LEU A 319 14.24 -2.68 -5.56
CA LEU A 319 13.90 -4.09 -5.38
C LEU A 319 12.88 -4.22 -4.26
N PRO A 320 11.66 -4.71 -4.51
CA PRO A 320 10.66 -4.84 -3.47
C PRO A 320 10.90 -6.01 -2.54
N VAL A 321 11.77 -6.93 -2.95
CA VAL A 321 11.96 -8.22 -2.32
C VAL A 321 13.43 -8.60 -2.38
N ASN A 322 13.81 -9.51 -1.51
CA ASN A 322 15.13 -10.13 -1.58
C ASN A 322 15.21 -11.00 -2.84
N THR A 323 16.05 -10.64 -3.81
CA THR A 323 16.14 -11.39 -5.08
C THR A 323 17.58 -11.42 -5.63
N HIS A 324 17.85 -12.32 -6.57
CA HIS A 324 19.11 -12.33 -7.29
C HIS A 324 19.08 -11.21 -8.33
N VAL A 325 20.09 -10.35 -8.34
CA VAL A 325 20.15 -9.18 -9.22
C VAL A 325 21.37 -9.24 -10.11
N LYS A 326 21.15 -9.10 -11.41
CA LYS A 326 22.19 -8.91 -12.42
C LYS A 326 21.96 -7.59 -13.19
N LEU A 327 22.89 -6.65 -13.08
CA LEU A 327 22.91 -5.39 -13.85
C LEU A 327 24.09 -5.44 -14.83
N THR A 328 23.81 -5.37 -16.12
CA THR A 328 24.82 -5.48 -17.19
C THR A 328 24.76 -4.31 -18.15
N ILE A 329 25.90 -4.00 -18.76
CA ILE A 329 26.02 -3.02 -19.85
C ILE A 329 26.19 -3.75 -21.17
N HIS A 330 25.49 -3.30 -22.20
CA HIS A 330 25.50 -3.84 -23.55
C HIS A 330 25.82 -2.76 -24.59
N ASN A 331 26.48 -3.17 -25.68
CA ASN A 331 26.66 -2.31 -26.86
C ASN A 331 25.42 -2.35 -27.78
N ILE A 332 25.45 -1.59 -28.89
CA ILE A 332 24.34 -1.52 -29.85
C ILE A 332 24.02 -2.86 -30.55
N LEU A 333 24.96 -3.80 -30.54
CA LEU A 333 24.77 -5.15 -31.08
C LEU A 333 24.18 -6.11 -30.03
N GLY A 334 23.87 -5.62 -28.82
CA GLY A 334 23.35 -6.42 -27.70
C GLY A 334 24.42 -7.22 -26.96
N GLN A 335 25.70 -7.10 -27.32
CA GLN A 335 26.78 -7.84 -26.66
C GLN A 335 27.01 -7.26 -25.26
N GLU A 336 27.02 -8.13 -24.23
CA GLU A 336 27.39 -7.76 -22.87
C GLU A 336 28.86 -7.35 -22.84
N ILE A 337 29.14 -6.12 -22.42
CA ILE A 337 30.49 -5.56 -22.32
C ILE A 337 30.95 -5.34 -20.88
N SER A 338 30.02 -5.32 -19.92
CA SER A 338 30.33 -5.24 -18.49
C SER A 338 29.19 -5.80 -17.64
N THR A 339 29.52 -6.38 -16.50
CA THR A 339 28.58 -6.72 -15.43
C THR A 339 28.89 -5.81 -14.24
N LEU A 340 27.93 -4.99 -13.81
CA LEU A 340 28.07 -4.07 -12.68
C LEU A 340 27.71 -4.73 -11.36
N ILE A 341 26.76 -5.67 -11.37
CA ILE A 341 26.36 -6.46 -10.21
C ILE A 341 25.83 -7.82 -10.67
N ASN A 342 26.06 -8.86 -9.87
CA ASN A 342 25.52 -10.21 -10.05
C ASN A 342 25.49 -10.96 -8.71
N LYS A 343 24.52 -10.68 -7.85
CA LYS A 343 24.43 -11.28 -6.50
C LYS A 343 23.00 -11.25 -5.95
N GLN A 344 22.77 -12.00 -4.88
CA GLN A 344 21.60 -11.83 -4.05
C GLN A 344 21.64 -10.46 -3.36
N GLN A 345 20.53 -9.71 -3.46
CA GLN A 345 20.37 -8.39 -2.89
C GLN A 345 19.07 -8.36 -2.07
N SER A 346 19.08 -7.69 -0.92
CA SER A 346 17.87 -7.48 -0.13
C SER A 346 16.91 -6.50 -0.80
N ALA A 347 15.65 -6.46 -0.34
CA ALA A 347 14.73 -5.40 -0.70
C ALA A 347 15.33 -4.02 -0.36
N GLY A 348 15.10 -3.02 -1.21
CA GLY A 348 15.64 -1.68 -1.04
C GLY A 348 15.88 -0.95 -2.36
N THR A 349 16.26 0.33 -2.25
CA THR A 349 16.69 1.16 -3.38
C THR A 349 18.21 1.22 -3.44
N TYR A 350 18.76 1.08 -4.63
CA TYR A 350 20.20 1.01 -4.88
C TYR A 350 20.61 1.99 -5.96
N GLU A 351 21.83 2.52 -5.85
CA GLU A 351 22.47 3.31 -6.89
C GLU A 351 23.87 2.76 -7.15
N ILE A 352 24.19 2.51 -8.42
CA ILE A 352 25.49 2.03 -8.85
C ILE A 352 26.10 3.04 -9.82
N GLN A 353 27.30 3.52 -9.50
CA GLN A 353 28.08 4.35 -10.42
C GLN A 353 28.73 3.46 -11.49
N PHE A 354 28.60 3.88 -12.74
CA PHE A 354 29.27 3.28 -13.90
C PHE A 354 30.27 4.25 -14.51
N ASP A 355 31.53 3.81 -14.63
CA ASP A 355 32.60 4.53 -15.32
C ASP A 355 32.88 3.90 -16.69
N ALA A 356 32.64 4.68 -17.75
CA ALA A 356 32.84 4.29 -19.14
C ALA A 356 34.13 4.85 -19.74
N GLY A 357 35.14 5.18 -18.93
CA GLY A 357 36.41 5.77 -19.38
C GLY A 357 37.12 4.99 -20.49
N ASN A 358 36.92 3.67 -20.55
CA ASN A 358 37.52 2.78 -21.56
C ASN A 358 36.63 2.54 -22.79
N LEU A 359 35.45 3.15 -22.88
CA LEU A 359 34.50 2.98 -23.98
C LEU A 359 34.53 4.17 -24.95
N ASN A 360 34.12 3.95 -26.21
CA ASN A 360 34.02 5.02 -27.21
C ASN A 360 32.71 5.79 -27.03
N SER A 361 32.65 7.06 -27.45
CA SER A 361 31.38 7.80 -27.52
C SER A 361 30.35 7.02 -28.34
N GLY A 362 29.11 6.96 -27.87
CA GLY A 362 28.08 6.17 -28.51
C GLY A 362 26.89 5.84 -27.63
N ILE A 363 25.99 5.02 -28.18
CA ILE A 363 24.81 4.51 -27.51
C ILE A 363 25.13 3.16 -26.87
N TYR A 364 24.74 3.03 -25.61
CA TYR A 364 24.82 1.81 -24.83
C TYR A 364 23.47 1.51 -24.19
N PHE A 365 23.31 0.28 -23.72
CA PHE A 365 22.14 -0.16 -22.99
C PHE A 365 22.58 -0.75 -21.66
N TYR A 366 21.75 -0.60 -20.63
CA TYR A 366 21.93 -1.32 -19.38
C TYR A 366 20.66 -2.12 -19.09
N LYS A 367 20.87 -3.33 -18.59
CA LYS A 367 19.82 -4.32 -18.37
C LYS A 367 19.85 -4.75 -16.91
N LEU A 368 18.76 -4.54 -16.19
CA LEU A 368 18.52 -5.14 -14.90
C LEU A 368 17.76 -6.46 -15.11
N THR A 369 18.25 -7.54 -14.53
CA THR A 369 17.60 -8.86 -14.55
C THR A 369 17.51 -9.36 -13.12
N THR A 370 16.30 -9.72 -12.70
CA THR A 370 16.03 -10.48 -11.47
C THR A 370 15.33 -11.79 -11.84
N ASN A 371 14.91 -12.57 -10.85
CA ASN A 371 14.15 -13.80 -11.09
C ASN A 371 12.85 -13.52 -11.87
N ASN A 372 12.16 -12.42 -11.55
CA ASN A 372 10.81 -12.12 -12.05
C ASN A 372 10.71 -10.77 -12.79
N PHE A 373 11.81 -10.04 -12.92
CA PHE A 373 11.83 -8.73 -13.56
C PHE A 373 12.99 -8.62 -14.56
N THR A 374 12.72 -8.01 -15.70
CA THR A 374 13.77 -7.63 -16.65
C THR A 374 13.41 -6.31 -17.30
N GLU A 375 14.27 -5.30 -17.13
CA GLU A 375 14.13 -4.01 -17.78
C GLU A 375 15.44 -3.58 -18.43
N ILE A 376 15.32 -2.95 -19.61
CA ILE A 376 16.46 -2.41 -20.37
C ILE A 376 16.23 -0.93 -20.59
N LYS A 377 17.25 -0.11 -20.35
CA LYS A 377 17.24 1.31 -20.69
C LYS A 377 18.47 1.72 -21.49
N ARG A 378 18.31 2.81 -22.25
CA ARG A 378 19.33 3.37 -23.14
C ARG A 378 20.11 4.47 -22.43
N MET A 379 21.43 4.52 -22.63
CA MET A 379 22.30 5.61 -22.19
C MET A 379 23.22 6.09 -23.33
N VAL A 380 23.66 7.35 -23.27
CA VAL A 380 24.49 7.98 -24.29
C VAL A 380 25.79 8.50 -23.65
N LEU A 381 26.92 7.95 -24.08
CA LEU A 381 28.26 8.41 -23.68
C LEU A 381 28.76 9.45 -24.69
N ILE A 382 29.17 10.62 -24.20
CA ILE A 382 29.78 11.68 -25.01
C ILE A 382 31.14 12.02 -24.42
N LYS A 383 32.21 11.77 -25.17
CA LYS A 383 33.58 12.22 -24.83
C LYS A 383 33.96 13.51 -25.52
#